data_AF-A0A839J0P7-F1
#
_entry.id   AF-A0A839J0P7-F1
#
_cell.length_a   1.000
_cell.length_b   1.000
_cell.length_c   1.000
_cell.angle_alpha   90.00
_cell.angle_beta   90.00
_cell.angle_gamma   90.00
#
_symmetry.space_group_name_H-M   'P 1'
#
loop_
_entity.id
_entity.type
_entity.pdbx_description
1 polymer ?
#
loop_
_entity_poly.entity_id
_entity_poly.type
_entity_poly.pdbx_seq_one_letter_code
_entity_poly.pdbx_strand_id
1 'polypeptide(L)'
;VDAVLMTWHPGTMGGEALQEILFGSREPEGRLPVSWPKTAGQLPYFYNHKNTGRPANNEDYVSMYDIPIEAWQSSLGNDSHYLDIGFTPHFPFGYGLSYTAFKYDTI
;
A
#
# COMPACT_ATOMS: atom_id res chain seq x y z
N VAL A 1 0.75 15.26 -6.86
CA VAL A 1 -0.48 15.61 -6.11
C VAL A 1 -0.06 15.76 -4.67
N ASP A 2 -0.43 16.86 -4.02
CA ASP A 2 0.09 17.18 -2.67
C ASP A 2 -0.74 16.52 -1.56
N ALA A 3 -2.04 16.29 -1.78
CA ALA A 3 -2.92 15.57 -0.88
C ALA A 3 -3.98 14.77 -1.64
N VAL A 4 -4.37 13.61 -1.09
CA VAL A 4 -5.42 12.75 -1.61
C VAL A 4 -6.35 12.36 -0.46
N LEU A 5 -7.65 12.55 -0.63
CA LEU A 5 -8.68 12.14 0.33
C LEU A 5 -9.63 11.16 -0.34
N MET A 6 -9.73 9.94 0.20
CA MET A 6 -10.68 8.95 -0.28
C MET A 6 -12.00 9.03 0.49
N THR A 7 -13.09 9.28 -0.23
CA THR A 7 -14.41 9.57 0.38
C THR A 7 -15.47 8.50 0.07
N TRP A 8 -15.11 7.49 -0.73
CA TRP A 8 -16.02 6.43 -1.17
C TRP A 8 -17.34 6.98 -1.74
N HIS A 9 -18.47 6.39 -1.33
CA HIS A 9 -19.82 6.89 -1.56
C HIS A 9 -20.33 7.55 -0.27
N PRO A 10 -20.12 8.87 -0.07
CA PRO A 10 -20.27 9.51 1.25
C PRO A 10 -21.73 9.78 1.65
N GLY A 11 -22.72 9.34 0.85
CA GLY A 11 -24.13 9.56 1.11
C GLY A 11 -24.58 11.02 0.92
N THR A 12 -25.81 11.34 1.34
CA THR A 12 -26.44 12.65 1.13
C THR A 12 -25.77 13.78 1.92
N MET A 13 -25.15 13.47 3.06
CA MET A 13 -24.43 14.43 3.90
C MET A 13 -22.94 14.54 3.56
N GLY A 14 -22.49 13.91 2.46
CA GLY A 14 -21.08 13.86 2.09
C GLY A 14 -20.43 15.22 1.86
N GLY A 15 -21.18 16.20 1.37
CA GLY A 15 -20.67 17.56 1.16
C GLY A 15 -20.32 18.27 2.47
N GLU A 16 -21.20 18.20 3.46
CA GLU A 16 -20.97 18.78 4.79
C GLU A 16 -19.83 18.07 5.52
N ALA A 17 -19.82 16.73 5.50
CA ALA A 17 -18.74 15.95 6.09
C ALA A 17 -17.37 16.27 5.45
N LEU A 18 -17.32 16.46 4.13
CA LEU A 18 -16.08 16.82 3.45
C LEU A 18 -15.63 18.24 3.77
N GLN A 19 -16.56 19.18 3.88
CA GLN A 19 -16.26 20.55 4.30
C GLN A 19 -15.62 20.54 5.69
N GLU A 20 -16.16 19.79 6.65
CA GLU A 20 -15.58 19.70 7.99
C GLU A 20 -14.15 19.14 7.98
N ILE A 21 -13.89 18.11 7.17
CA ILE A 21 -12.54 17.52 7.04
C ILE A 21 -11.59 18.51 6.37
N LEU A 22 -11.94 19.06 5.21
CA LEU A 22 -11.06 19.94 4.41
C LEU A 22 -10.66 21.23 5.14
N PHE A 23 -11.57 21.78 5.95
CA PHE A 23 -11.28 22.98 6.75
C PHE A 23 -10.75 22.67 8.15
N GLY A 24 -10.54 21.40 8.49
CA GLY A 24 -9.96 20.98 9.78
C GLY A 24 -10.90 21.11 10.97
N SER A 25 -12.21 21.27 10.75
CA SER A 25 -13.23 21.18 11.79
C SER A 25 -13.36 19.76 12.35
N ARG A 26 -13.00 18.75 11.54
CA ARG A 26 -12.90 17.34 11.91
C ARG A 26 -11.61 16.72 11.40
N GLU A 27 -11.11 15.75 12.15
CA GLU A 27 -9.92 14.97 11.81
C GLU A 27 -10.30 13.75 10.95
N PRO A 28 -9.53 13.40 9.89
CA PRO A 28 -9.72 12.15 9.18
C PRO A 28 -9.22 10.96 10.01
N GLU A 29 -10.13 10.08 10.40
CA GLU A 29 -9.81 8.89 11.24
C GLU A 29 -9.94 7.56 10.47
N GLY A 30 -10.30 7.61 9.18
CA GLY A 30 -10.49 6.43 8.34
C GLY A 30 -9.24 5.57 8.18
N ARG A 31 -9.42 4.24 8.14
CA ARG A 31 -8.38 3.25 7.84
C ARG A 31 -8.89 2.30 6.77
N LEU A 32 -8.03 1.92 5.82
CA LEU A 32 -8.42 1.09 4.68
C LEU A 32 -8.89 -0.31 5.12
N PRO A 33 -10.12 -0.73 4.77
CA PRO A 33 -10.60 -2.08 5.07
C PRO A 33 -10.13 -3.13 4.04
N VAL A 34 -9.48 -2.69 2.96
CA VAL A 34 -8.96 -3.55 1.88
C VAL A 34 -7.63 -2.98 1.40
N SER A 35 -6.67 -3.85 1.08
CA SER A 35 -5.41 -3.43 0.47
C SER A 35 -5.63 -2.97 -0.96
N TRP A 36 -5.03 -1.83 -1.33
CA TRP A 36 -5.11 -1.31 -2.68
C TRP A 36 -3.88 -1.78 -3.47
N PRO A 37 -4.05 -2.61 -4.51
CA PRO A 37 -2.94 -3.01 -5.35
C PRO A 37 -2.45 -1.83 -6.20
N LYS A 38 -1.20 -1.89 -6.64
CA LYS A 38 -0.61 -0.94 -7.59
C LYS A 38 -1.20 -1.12 -9.00
N THR A 39 -1.48 -2.37 -9.40
CA THR A 39 -2.19 -2.70 -10.65
C THR A 39 -3.12 -3.90 -10.48
N ALA A 40 -4.04 -4.09 -11.45
CA ALA A 40 -4.91 -5.26 -11.49
C ALA A 40 -4.14 -6.60 -11.61
N GLY A 41 -2.91 -6.58 -12.12
CA GLY A 41 -2.08 -7.80 -12.26
C GLY A 41 -1.65 -8.42 -10.93
N GLN A 42 -1.70 -7.67 -9.83
CA GLN A 42 -1.43 -8.19 -8.49
C GLN A 42 -2.63 -8.90 -7.86
N LEU A 43 -3.81 -8.83 -8.47
CA LEU A 43 -5.01 -9.45 -7.90
C LEU A 43 -4.95 -10.98 -8.05
N PRO A 44 -5.34 -11.73 -7.01
CA PRO A 44 -5.83 -11.28 -5.70
C PRO A 44 -4.69 -10.84 -4.74
N TYR A 45 -4.89 -9.71 -4.04
CA TYR A 45 -3.96 -9.22 -3.02
C TYR A 45 -4.69 -8.94 -1.70
N PHE A 46 -4.22 -9.52 -0.60
CA PHE A 46 -4.84 -9.40 0.73
C PHE A 46 -3.80 -9.55 1.83
N TYR A 47 -3.94 -8.79 2.92
CA TYR A 47 -2.91 -8.68 3.97
C TYR A 47 -2.64 -9.98 4.75
N ASN A 48 -3.65 -10.84 4.88
CA ASN A 48 -3.59 -12.09 5.65
C ASN A 48 -3.25 -13.30 4.75
N HIS A 49 -2.28 -13.12 3.85
CA HIS A 49 -1.77 -14.18 2.99
C HIS A 49 -0.78 -15.11 3.71
N LYS A 50 -0.50 -16.26 3.11
CA LYS A 50 0.51 -17.21 3.61
C LYS A 50 1.92 -16.71 3.25
N ASN A 51 2.93 -17.14 4.01
CA ASN A 51 4.32 -16.70 3.80
C ASN A 51 4.96 -17.25 2.51
N THR A 52 4.41 -18.32 1.93
CA THR A 52 5.02 -19.12 0.84
C THR A 52 6.30 -19.87 1.28
N GLY A 53 6.87 -20.68 0.40
CA GLY A 53 8.16 -21.35 0.64
C GLY A 53 9.38 -20.48 0.34
N ARG A 54 9.18 -19.32 -0.29
CA ARG A 54 10.24 -18.38 -0.72
C ARG A 54 9.71 -16.95 -0.53
N PRO A 55 9.56 -16.49 0.72
CA PRO A 55 8.97 -15.18 1.01
C PRO A 55 9.81 -14.06 0.40
N ALA A 56 9.14 -13.08 -0.20
CA ALA A 56 9.79 -11.87 -0.67
C ALA A 56 10.13 -10.94 0.49
N ASN A 57 11.28 -10.28 0.40
CA ASN A 57 11.72 -9.28 1.37
C ASN A 57 12.43 -8.12 0.65
N ASN A 58 12.60 -7.00 1.36
CA ASN A 58 13.20 -5.80 0.75
C ASN A 58 14.72 -5.93 0.50
N GLU A 59 15.39 -6.89 1.12
CA GLU A 59 16.84 -7.08 0.98
C GLU A 59 17.18 -7.91 -0.28
N ASP A 60 16.36 -8.92 -0.57
CA ASP A 60 16.55 -9.88 -1.67
C ASP A 60 15.79 -9.48 -2.95
N TYR A 61 14.80 -8.59 -2.86
CA TYR A 61 14.01 -8.15 -4.01
C TYR A 61 14.86 -7.37 -5.02
N VAL A 62 14.75 -7.77 -6.30
CA VAL A 62 15.42 -7.10 -7.42
C VAL A 62 14.37 -6.63 -8.42
N SER A 63 14.31 -5.32 -8.67
CA SER A 63 13.45 -4.76 -9.71
C SER A 63 14.00 -5.05 -11.10
N MET A 64 13.14 -5.15 -12.12
CA MET A 64 13.56 -5.33 -13.52
C MET A 64 14.56 -4.28 -14.00
N TYR A 65 14.53 -3.07 -13.43
CA TYR A 65 15.44 -1.97 -13.79
C TYR A 65 16.84 -2.11 -13.19
N ASP A 66 16.98 -2.94 -12.15
CA ASP A 66 18.25 -3.18 -11.45
C ASP A 66 18.94 -4.46 -11.95
N ILE A 67 18.31 -5.19 -12.87
CA ILE A 67 18.89 -6.41 -13.47
C ILE A 67 19.95 -6.01 -14.50
N PRO A 68 21.22 -6.44 -14.36
CA PRO A 68 22.26 -6.14 -15.34
C PRO A 68 21.98 -6.83 -16.67
N ILE A 69 22.37 -6.18 -17.76
CA ILE A 69 22.37 -6.79 -19.10
C ILE A 69 23.29 -8.03 -19.04
N GLU A 70 22.83 -9.16 -19.58
CA GLU A 70 23.49 -10.48 -19.49
C GLU A 70 23.49 -11.13 -18.08
N ALA A 71 22.60 -10.72 -17.18
CA ALA A 71 22.38 -11.42 -15.91
C ALA A 71 22.04 -12.91 -16.16
N TRP A 72 22.71 -13.80 -15.43
CA TRP A 72 22.38 -15.21 -15.44
C TRP A 72 21.01 -15.46 -14.81
N GLN A 73 20.14 -16.19 -15.51
CA GLN A 73 18.71 -16.35 -15.23
C GLN A 73 18.36 -16.79 -13.79
N SER A 74 19.27 -17.47 -13.09
CA SER A 74 19.01 -18.02 -11.75
C SER A 74 19.61 -17.23 -10.58
N SER A 75 20.30 -16.12 -10.84
CA SER A 75 21.15 -15.49 -9.81
C SER A 75 20.47 -14.37 -9.00
N LEU A 76 19.31 -13.87 -9.42
CA LEU A 76 18.70 -12.69 -8.82
C LEU A 76 17.23 -12.98 -8.49
N GLY A 77 16.83 -12.73 -7.24
CA GLY A 77 15.41 -12.71 -6.87
C GLY A 77 14.71 -14.07 -6.96
N ASN A 78 15.23 -15.10 -6.28
CA ASN A 78 14.60 -16.42 -6.18
C ASN A 78 13.48 -16.48 -5.12
N ASP A 79 12.72 -15.40 -4.97
CA ASP A 79 11.66 -15.18 -4.01
C ASP A 79 10.32 -14.87 -4.71
N SER A 80 9.24 -14.84 -3.94
CA SER A 80 7.88 -14.74 -4.46
C SER A 80 7.49 -13.29 -4.75
N HIS A 81 7.96 -12.72 -5.87
CA HIS A 81 7.60 -11.37 -6.33
C HIS A 81 7.44 -11.25 -7.86
N TYR A 82 6.97 -10.08 -8.32
CA TYR A 82 6.92 -9.70 -9.74
C TYR A 82 8.01 -8.66 -10.08
N LEU A 83 8.65 -8.80 -11.23
CA LEU A 83 9.81 -7.97 -11.64
C LEU A 83 9.47 -6.50 -11.85
N ASP A 84 8.27 -6.20 -12.34
CA ASP A 84 7.82 -4.89 -12.77
C ASP A 84 7.22 -4.05 -11.63
N ILE A 85 6.54 -4.70 -10.68
CA ILE A 85 5.71 -4.02 -9.67
C ILE A 85 6.07 -4.36 -8.22
N GLY A 86 6.90 -5.39 -8.04
CA GLY A 86 7.32 -5.92 -6.74
C GLY A 86 6.22 -6.72 -6.05
N PHE A 87 6.34 -6.83 -4.73
CA PHE A 87 5.48 -7.69 -3.90
C PHE A 87 4.59 -6.91 -2.92
N THR A 88 4.73 -5.59 -2.82
CA THR A 88 3.98 -4.71 -1.89
C THR A 88 2.72 -4.10 -2.53
N PRO A 89 1.68 -3.78 -1.74
CA PRO A 89 0.52 -3.05 -2.25
C PRO A 89 0.88 -1.57 -2.44
N HIS A 90 -0.02 -0.81 -3.08
CA HIS A 90 0.11 0.66 -3.11
C HIS A 90 -0.26 1.26 -1.75
N PHE A 91 -1.36 0.80 -1.16
CA PHE A 91 -1.72 1.08 0.23
C PHE A 91 -2.12 -0.22 0.96
N PRO A 92 -1.49 -0.55 2.10
CA PRO A 92 -1.80 -1.77 2.83
C PRO A 92 -3.15 -1.71 3.56
N PHE A 93 -3.66 -2.87 3.99
CA PHE A 93 -4.79 -2.92 4.90
C PHE A 93 -4.48 -2.14 6.19
N GLY A 94 -5.47 -1.41 6.71
CA GLY A 94 -5.32 -0.56 7.89
C GLY A 94 -4.60 0.76 7.62
N TYR A 95 -4.17 1.04 6.39
CA TYR A 95 -3.54 2.33 6.07
C TYR A 95 -4.53 3.48 6.19
N GLY A 96 -4.08 4.57 6.80
CA GLY A 96 -4.79 5.84 6.84
C GLY A 96 -3.99 6.85 7.64
N LEU A 97 -3.97 8.08 7.15
CA LEU A 97 -3.26 9.19 7.78
C LEU A 97 -4.21 10.01 8.65
N SER A 98 -3.63 10.99 9.33
CA SER A 98 -4.28 12.00 10.15
C SER A 98 -3.60 13.35 9.84
N TYR A 99 -4.18 14.46 10.27
CA TYR A 99 -3.48 15.75 10.30
C TYR A 99 -2.43 15.80 11.41
N THR A 100 -2.64 15.06 12.50
CA THR A 100 -1.63 14.88 13.56
C THR A 100 -0.73 13.66 13.37
N ALA A 101 0.35 13.58 14.15
CA ALA A 101 1.26 12.45 14.20
C ALA A 101 1.06 11.65 15.50
N PHE A 102 1.09 10.32 15.38
CA PHE A 102 1.03 9.41 16.52
C PHE A 102 2.39 8.74 16.72
N LYS A 103 2.82 8.62 17.97
CA LYS A 103 4.02 7.87 18.37
C LYS A 103 3.61 6.75 19.32
N TYR A 104 4.00 5.53 18.97
CA TYR A 104 3.83 4.37 19.84
C TYR A 104 5.06 4.21 20.73
N ASP A 105 4.84 3.81 21.98
CA ASP A 105 5.90 3.38 22.89
C ASP A 105 6.10 1.85 22.78
N THR A 106 7.03 1.34 23.57
CA THR A 106 7.29 -0.09 23.71
C THR A 106 6.01 -0.81 24.15
N ILE A 107 5.72 -1.91 23.46
CA ILE A 107 4.56 -2.77 23.72
C ILE A 107 4.75 -3.51 25.05
#